data_AF-A0A5P1EJ34-F1
#
_entry.id   AF-A0A5P1EJ34-F1
#
_cell.length_a   1.000
_cell.length_b   1.000
_cell.length_c   1.000
_cell.angle_alpha   90.00
_cell.angle_beta   90.00
_cell.angle_gamma   90.00
#
_symmetry.space_group_name_H-M   'P 1'
#
loop_
_entity.id
_entity.type
_entity.pdbx_description
1 polymer ?
#
loop_
_entity_poly.entity_id
_entity_poly.type
_entity_poly.pdbx_seq_one_letter_code
_entity_poly.pdbx_strand_id
1 'polypeptide(L)'
;MTDFEEMKWYKLLFDYGLPGRDEDFDPEDADANLIPELVEKVALPILHHEILHCWDMFSTKRTENAVFATNLVVTYVPVSSKALQELLSVVCSRLTQAITDLSVPVWSSVVTRIVPGAAQLAAYRFGTSVRLLRNICLWKDVLSLPVLEKLALEELLKGKLLPHMESIMSNVHDAITRMERIVASMSGVWYGPEVTVNHSKKLQPLVDCVDKLGRKLEKRQASGVSEEETVGLVRRLKTMLVELNAHDRAKSLLRTFHLKEAI
;
A
#
# COMPACT_ATOMS: atom_id res chain seq x y z
N MET A 1 -20.24 3.18 -1.80
CA MET A 1 -19.97 4.10 -2.93
C MET A 1 -20.88 3.68 -4.04
N THR A 2 -21.26 4.62 -4.89
CA THR A 2 -22.31 4.43 -5.89
C THR A 2 -21.65 4.48 -7.25
N ASP A 3 -21.90 3.45 -8.06
CA ASP A 3 -21.43 3.41 -9.45
C ASP A 3 -22.16 4.48 -10.28
N PHE A 4 -21.57 4.91 -11.40
CA PHE A 4 -22.26 5.79 -12.35
C PHE A 4 -23.58 5.19 -12.82
N GLU A 5 -23.65 3.88 -13.08
CA GLU A 5 -24.86 3.18 -13.53
C GLU A 5 -26.04 3.30 -12.54
N GLU A 6 -25.75 3.47 -11.26
CA GLU A 6 -26.77 3.63 -10.21
C GLU A 6 -27.30 5.07 -10.14
N MET A 7 -26.59 6.04 -10.70
CA MET A 7 -26.92 7.46 -10.62
C MET A 7 -28.05 7.84 -11.58
N LYS A 8 -28.89 8.79 -11.13
CA LYS A 8 -30.04 9.27 -11.90
C LYS A 8 -29.65 9.86 -13.25
N TRP A 9 -28.54 10.60 -13.31
CA TRP A 9 -28.09 11.23 -14.55
C TRP A 9 -27.69 10.19 -15.60
N TYR A 10 -27.03 9.11 -15.18
CA TYR A 10 -26.62 8.02 -16.06
C TYR A 10 -27.84 7.32 -16.64
N LYS A 11 -28.77 6.87 -15.79
CA LYS A 11 -30.00 6.20 -16.22
C LYS A 11 -30.86 7.05 -17.16
N LEU A 12 -30.85 8.37 -16.98
CA LEU A 12 -31.59 9.29 -17.83
C LEU A 12 -30.95 9.44 -19.22
N LEU A 13 -29.62 9.41 -19.28
CA LEU A 13 -28.86 9.71 -20.49
C LEU A 13 -28.41 8.46 -21.25
N PHE A 14 -28.49 7.27 -20.64
CA PHE A 14 -28.05 6.02 -21.25
C PHE A 14 -28.85 5.67 -22.52
N ASP A 15 -30.17 5.88 -22.49
CA ASP A 15 -31.06 5.65 -23.65
C ASP A 15 -31.31 6.94 -24.47
N TYR A 16 -30.52 8.00 -24.24
CA TYR A 16 -30.69 9.26 -24.96
C TYR A 16 -30.30 9.08 -26.42
N GLY A 17 -31.09 9.62 -27.34
CA GLY A 17 -30.83 9.52 -28.79
C GLY A 17 -31.32 8.22 -29.44
N LEU A 18 -31.69 7.18 -28.66
CA LEU A 18 -32.15 5.92 -29.24
C LEU A 18 -33.55 6.05 -29.89
N PRO A 19 -33.70 5.82 -31.21
CA PRO A 19 -35.01 5.64 -31.81
C PRO A 19 -35.68 4.40 -31.17
N GLY A 20 -36.97 4.49 -30.85
CA GLY A 20 -37.64 3.46 -30.06
C GLY A 20 -37.51 2.06 -30.67
N ARG A 21 -36.89 1.11 -29.93
CA ARG A 21 -36.81 -0.37 -30.03
C ARG A 21 -36.66 -1.09 -31.39
N ASP A 22 -36.93 -0.48 -32.54
CA ASP A 22 -37.08 -1.16 -33.83
C ASP A 22 -36.15 -0.62 -34.95
N GLU A 23 -35.23 0.31 -34.65
CA GLU A 23 -34.23 0.81 -35.61
C GLU A 23 -32.80 0.46 -35.17
N ASP A 24 -31.99 0.00 -36.13
CA ASP A 24 -30.59 -0.41 -35.92
C ASP A 24 -29.74 0.77 -35.42
N PHE A 25 -28.82 0.48 -34.48
CA PHE A 25 -27.87 1.46 -33.92
C PHE A 25 -27.03 2.10 -35.04
N ASP A 26 -27.15 3.42 -35.23
CA ASP A 26 -26.33 4.16 -36.20
C ASP A 26 -24.91 4.33 -35.62
N PRO A 27 -23.87 3.71 -36.20
CA PRO A 27 -22.50 3.86 -35.71
C PRO A 27 -21.95 5.29 -35.86
N GLU A 28 -22.60 6.15 -36.64
CA GLU A 28 -22.27 7.57 -36.80
C GLU A 28 -23.13 8.49 -35.90
N ASP A 29 -23.92 7.92 -35.00
CA ASP A 29 -24.70 8.71 -34.03
C ASP A 29 -23.76 9.53 -33.13
N ALA A 30 -23.91 10.85 -33.19
CA ALA A 30 -23.15 11.80 -32.39
C ALA A 30 -23.35 11.57 -30.87
N ASP A 31 -24.49 11.00 -30.48
CA ASP A 31 -24.84 10.75 -29.08
C ASP A 31 -24.35 9.37 -28.58
N ALA A 32 -23.82 8.50 -29.45
CA ALA A 32 -23.35 7.16 -29.09
C ALA A 32 -22.23 7.16 -28.01
N ASN A 33 -21.47 8.25 -27.91
CA ASN A 33 -20.40 8.42 -26.92
C ASN A 33 -20.74 9.43 -25.81
N LEU A 34 -22.01 9.81 -25.65
CA LEU A 34 -22.44 10.85 -24.71
C LEU A 34 -21.97 10.58 -23.28
N ILE A 35 -22.12 9.34 -22.79
CA ILE A 35 -21.71 8.99 -21.42
C ILE A 35 -20.18 9.07 -21.25
N PRO A 36 -19.34 8.40 -22.07
CA PRO A 36 -17.89 8.60 -22.04
C PRO A 36 -17.45 10.07 -22.10
N GLU A 37 -18.06 10.87 -22.98
CA GLU A 37 -17.74 12.30 -23.11
C GLU A 37 -18.09 13.08 -21.84
N LEU A 38 -19.24 12.83 -21.22
CA LEU A 38 -19.60 13.46 -19.96
C LEU A 38 -18.65 13.08 -18.84
N VAL A 39 -18.22 11.82 -18.77
CA VAL A 39 -17.23 11.38 -17.78
C VAL A 39 -15.90 12.11 -18.01
N GLU A 40 -15.43 12.20 -19.26
CA GLU A 40 -14.17 12.88 -19.58
C GLU A 40 -14.23 14.40 -19.37
N LYS A 41 -15.33 15.06 -19.73
CA LYS A 41 -15.45 16.53 -19.72
C LYS A 41 -15.97 17.09 -18.41
N VAL A 42 -16.66 16.31 -17.59
CA VAL A 42 -17.28 16.78 -16.34
C VAL A 42 -16.74 16.03 -15.13
N ALA A 43 -16.87 14.71 -15.08
CA ALA A 43 -16.50 13.94 -13.90
C ALA A 43 -14.97 13.94 -13.66
N LEU A 44 -14.17 13.78 -14.72
CA LEU A 44 -12.72 13.75 -14.62
C LEU A 44 -12.12 15.08 -14.12
N PRO A 45 -12.50 16.27 -14.64
CA PRO A 45 -12.02 17.55 -14.08
C PRO A 45 -12.38 17.75 -12.61
N ILE A 46 -13.56 17.33 -12.18
CA ILE A 46 -13.96 17.37 -10.77
C ILE A 46 -13.06 16.46 -9.93
N LEU A 47 -12.86 15.22 -10.37
CA LEU A 47 -11.97 14.27 -9.70
C LEU A 47 -10.53 14.79 -9.65
N HIS A 48 -10.05 15.39 -10.72
CA HIS A 48 -8.73 16.00 -10.78
C HIS A 48 -8.58 17.10 -9.73
N HIS A 49 -9.53 18.02 -9.65
CA HIS A 49 -9.54 19.06 -8.62
C HIS A 49 -9.55 18.45 -7.20
N GLU A 50 -10.39 17.45 -6.95
CA GLU A 50 -10.47 16.78 -5.65
C GLU A 50 -9.16 16.09 -5.25
N ILE A 51 -8.51 15.39 -6.18
CA ILE A 51 -7.21 14.73 -5.92
C ILE A 51 -6.10 15.76 -5.70
N LEU A 52 -6.09 16.84 -6.48
CA LEU A 52 -5.06 17.87 -6.39
C LEU A 52 -5.15 18.66 -5.09
N HIS A 53 -6.36 19.02 -4.64
CA HIS A 53 -6.55 19.99 -3.57
C HIS A 53 -7.16 19.42 -2.29
N CYS A 54 -8.04 18.42 -2.38
CA CYS A 54 -8.89 17.97 -1.27
C CYS A 54 -8.47 16.61 -0.71
N TRP A 55 -7.76 15.78 -1.49
CA TRP A 55 -7.40 14.43 -1.06
C TRP A 55 -6.34 14.44 0.04
N ASP A 56 -6.71 13.90 1.20
CA ASP A 56 -5.82 13.56 2.31
C ASP A 56 -5.24 12.15 2.12
N MET A 57 -3.96 12.09 1.75
CA MET A 57 -3.21 10.85 1.50
C MET A 57 -3.01 10.00 2.77
N PHE A 58 -3.17 10.57 3.96
CA PHE A 58 -3.08 9.84 5.24
C PHE A 58 -4.43 9.32 5.73
N SER A 59 -5.54 9.66 5.06
CA SER A 59 -6.86 9.11 5.36
C SER A 59 -7.16 7.93 4.44
N THR A 60 -7.19 6.72 5.02
CA THR A 60 -7.53 5.50 4.29
C THR A 60 -8.89 5.62 3.59
N LYS A 61 -9.90 6.17 4.27
CA LYS A 61 -11.23 6.32 3.68
C LYS A 61 -11.21 7.28 2.47
N ARG A 62 -10.48 8.39 2.57
CA ARG A 62 -10.35 9.35 1.45
C ARG A 62 -9.60 8.72 0.28
N THR A 63 -8.57 7.93 0.55
CA THR A 63 -7.83 7.19 -0.49
C THR A 63 -8.69 6.12 -1.16
N GLU A 64 -9.45 5.33 -0.41
CA GLU A 64 -10.41 4.36 -1.00
C GLU A 64 -11.41 5.07 -1.91
N ASN A 65 -11.94 6.22 -1.48
CA ASN A 65 -12.84 7.03 -2.31
C ASN A 65 -12.17 7.53 -3.59
N ALA A 66 -10.93 8.03 -3.50
CA ALA A 66 -10.17 8.50 -4.65
C ALA A 66 -9.90 7.37 -5.64
N VAL A 67 -9.40 6.22 -5.16
CA VAL A 67 -9.16 5.03 -5.99
C VAL A 67 -10.43 4.56 -6.68
N PHE A 68 -11.55 4.45 -5.95
CA PHE A 68 -12.84 4.06 -6.51
C PHE A 68 -13.28 5.01 -7.61
N ALA A 69 -13.23 6.33 -7.38
CA ALA A 69 -13.60 7.32 -8.38
C ALA A 69 -12.68 7.30 -9.61
N THR A 70 -11.37 7.08 -9.42
CA THR A 70 -10.44 6.92 -10.53
C THR A 70 -10.74 5.68 -11.34
N ASN A 71 -11.02 4.54 -10.70
CA ASN A 71 -11.43 3.32 -11.40
C ASN A 71 -12.70 3.52 -12.23
N LEU A 72 -13.71 4.20 -11.67
CA LEU A 72 -14.91 4.56 -12.43
C LEU A 72 -14.57 5.38 -13.68
N VAL A 73 -13.71 6.40 -13.56
CA VAL A 73 -13.32 7.22 -14.73
C VAL A 73 -12.57 6.41 -15.77
N VAL A 74 -11.66 5.52 -15.37
CA VAL A 74 -10.86 4.67 -16.28
C VAL A 74 -11.72 3.69 -17.09
N THR A 75 -12.90 3.29 -16.58
CA THR A 75 -13.84 2.44 -17.33
C THR A 75 -14.42 3.14 -18.56
N TYR A 76 -14.53 4.47 -18.55
CA TYR A 76 -15.16 5.24 -19.64
C TYR A 76 -14.16 6.06 -20.46
N VAL A 77 -13.05 6.47 -19.87
CA VAL A 77 -12.06 7.35 -20.52
C VAL A 77 -10.88 6.53 -21.03
N PRO A 78 -10.53 6.62 -22.32
CA PRO A 78 -9.38 5.90 -22.88
C PRO A 78 -8.09 6.22 -22.12
N VAL A 79 -7.24 5.21 -21.92
CA VAL A 79 -5.94 5.36 -21.24
C VAL A 79 -5.02 6.36 -21.96
N SER A 80 -5.20 6.55 -23.27
CA SER A 80 -4.47 7.55 -24.06
C SER A 80 -4.94 9.00 -23.85
N SER A 81 -6.06 9.23 -23.14
CA SER A 81 -6.56 10.57 -22.86
C SER A 81 -5.54 11.38 -22.05
N LYS A 82 -5.21 12.57 -22.57
CA LYS A 82 -4.31 13.51 -21.90
C LYS A 82 -4.83 13.89 -20.51
N ALA A 83 -6.14 14.08 -20.35
CA ALA A 83 -6.73 14.48 -19.09
C ALA A 83 -6.58 13.38 -18.02
N LEU A 84 -6.74 12.10 -18.42
CA LEU A 84 -6.51 10.96 -17.53
C LEU A 84 -5.03 10.82 -17.15
N GLN A 85 -4.11 11.01 -18.10
CA GLN A 85 -2.68 11.00 -17.81
C GLN A 85 -2.27 12.13 -16.84
N GLU A 86 -2.86 13.32 -16.99
CA GLU A 86 -2.68 14.44 -16.05
C GLU A 86 -3.18 14.08 -14.64
N LEU A 87 -4.36 13.45 -14.53
CA LEU A 87 -4.89 12.95 -13.26
C LEU A 87 -3.92 11.99 -12.56
N LEU A 88 -3.43 10.98 -13.28
CA LEU A 88 -2.51 9.99 -12.72
C LEU A 88 -1.16 10.60 -12.33
N SER A 89 -0.70 11.59 -13.09
CA SER A 89 0.48 12.39 -12.74
C SER A 89 0.29 13.14 -11.43
N VAL A 90 -0.88 13.76 -11.22
CA VAL A 90 -1.22 14.44 -9.96
C VAL A 90 -1.26 13.44 -8.80
N VAL A 91 -1.87 12.26 -8.96
CA VAL A 91 -1.84 11.20 -7.93
C VAL A 91 -0.41 10.86 -7.53
N CYS A 92 0.47 10.61 -8.51
CA CYS A 92 1.86 10.28 -8.25
C CYS A 92 2.62 11.42 -7.55
N SER A 93 2.39 12.66 -7.99
CA SER A 93 2.99 13.86 -7.39
C SER A 93 2.58 14.04 -5.93
N ARG A 94 1.29 13.89 -5.63
CA ARG A 94 0.73 13.99 -4.27
C ARG A 94 1.29 12.91 -3.35
N LEU A 95 1.38 11.66 -3.81
CA LEU A 95 1.99 10.57 -3.05
C LEU A 95 3.49 10.81 -2.80
N THR A 96 4.23 11.23 -3.81
CA THR A 96 5.66 11.57 -3.68
C THR A 96 5.88 12.69 -2.67
N GLN A 97 5.04 13.74 -2.72
CA GLN A 97 5.08 14.85 -1.78
C GLN A 97 4.78 14.36 -0.35
N ALA A 98 3.75 13.54 -0.16
CA ALA A 98 3.41 12.97 1.15
C ALA A 98 4.57 12.15 1.75
N ILE A 99 5.32 11.41 0.93
CA ILE A 99 6.50 10.65 1.37
C ILE A 99 7.67 11.58 1.73
N THR A 100 7.85 12.66 0.97
CA THR A 100 8.92 13.63 1.20
C THR A 100 8.71 14.39 2.50
N ASP A 101 7.49 14.88 2.73
CA ASP A 101 7.09 15.64 3.93
C ASP A 101 7.03 14.75 5.20
N LEU A 102 7.01 13.43 5.01
CA LEU A 102 7.02 12.47 6.09
C LEU A 102 8.42 12.35 6.72
N SER A 103 8.46 12.59 8.03
CA SER A 103 9.63 12.37 8.87
C SER A 103 9.37 11.21 9.84
N VAL A 104 10.20 10.16 9.73
CA VAL A 104 10.17 8.98 10.60
C VAL A 104 11.42 9.03 11.48
N PRO A 105 11.29 9.21 12.80
CA PRO A 105 12.46 9.41 13.65
C PRO A 105 13.36 8.18 13.74
N VAL A 106 14.67 8.35 13.52
CA VAL A 106 15.68 7.26 13.68
C VAL A 106 16.38 7.39 15.03
N TRP A 107 15.62 7.71 16.07
CA TRP A 107 16.16 7.97 17.40
C TRP A 107 16.57 6.69 18.11
N SER A 108 17.68 6.74 18.86
CA SER A 108 18.11 5.60 19.67
C SER A 108 17.14 5.31 20.82
N SER A 109 17.22 4.09 21.36
CA SER A 109 16.49 3.69 22.57
C SER A 109 16.78 4.60 23.77
N VAL A 110 17.97 5.18 23.83
CA VAL A 110 18.36 6.14 24.88
C VAL A 110 17.56 7.43 24.76
N VAL A 111 17.50 8.02 23.55
CA VAL A 111 16.78 9.28 23.31
C VAL A 111 15.28 9.10 23.58
N THR A 112 14.70 8.02 23.09
CA THR A 112 13.26 7.73 23.28
C THR A 112 12.87 7.47 24.73
N ARG A 113 13.81 7.02 25.57
CA ARG A 113 13.61 6.82 27.02
C ARG A 113 13.79 8.09 27.83
N ILE A 114 14.76 8.94 27.47
CA ILE A 114 15.11 10.13 28.25
C ILE A 114 14.18 11.29 27.94
N VAL A 115 13.84 11.51 26.67
CA VAL A 115 13.06 12.67 26.24
C VAL A 115 11.56 12.40 26.42
N PRO A 116 10.84 13.18 27.25
CA PRO A 116 9.41 13.01 27.44
C PRO A 116 8.64 13.07 26.11
N GLY A 117 7.74 12.11 25.88
CA GLY A 117 6.92 12.05 24.68
C GLY A 117 7.63 11.60 23.39
N ALA A 118 8.96 11.44 23.39
CA ALA A 118 9.70 11.04 22.18
C ALA A 118 9.28 9.65 21.67
N ALA A 119 9.11 8.67 22.57
CA ALA A 119 8.64 7.34 22.19
C ALA A 119 7.23 7.38 21.56
N GLN A 120 6.32 8.19 22.11
CA GLN A 120 4.95 8.34 21.60
C GLN A 120 4.95 9.02 20.22
N LEU A 121 5.73 10.09 20.06
CA LEU A 121 5.85 10.79 18.78
C LEU A 121 6.47 9.88 17.70
N ALA A 122 7.52 9.11 18.03
CA ALA A 122 8.11 8.15 17.12
C ALA A 122 7.12 7.04 16.73
N ALA A 123 6.35 6.52 17.68
CA ALA A 123 5.30 5.54 17.41
C ALA A 123 4.18 6.11 16.52
N TYR A 124 3.75 7.35 16.77
CA TYR A 124 2.76 8.04 15.96
C TYR A 124 3.25 8.24 14.52
N ARG A 125 4.46 8.80 14.35
CA ARG A 125 5.05 9.04 13.02
C ARG A 125 5.23 7.74 12.25
N PHE A 126 5.70 6.68 12.91
CA PHE A 126 5.78 5.35 12.31
C PHE A 126 4.40 4.83 11.88
N GLY A 127 3.40 4.91 12.76
CA GLY A 127 2.03 4.49 12.44
C GLY A 127 1.42 5.23 11.25
N THR A 128 1.64 6.54 11.16
CA THR A 128 1.24 7.37 10.02
C THR A 128 1.95 6.94 8.73
N SER A 129 3.24 6.60 8.82
CA SER A 129 4.05 6.11 7.70
C SER A 129 3.57 4.77 7.17
N VAL A 130 3.26 3.84 8.08
CA VAL A 130 2.70 2.52 7.73
C VAL A 130 1.30 2.67 7.10
N ARG A 131 0.49 3.60 7.60
CA ARG A 131 -0.82 3.89 6.98
C ARG A 131 -0.67 4.47 5.57
N LEU A 132 0.29 5.36 5.35
CA LEU A 132 0.61 5.86 4.02
C LEU A 132 1.05 4.72 3.09
N LEU A 133 1.89 3.80 3.57
CA LEU A 133 2.28 2.61 2.81
C LEU A 133 1.07 1.79 2.36
N ARG A 134 0.14 1.49 3.28
CA ARG A 134 -1.12 0.81 2.96
C ARG A 134 -1.94 1.60 1.93
N ASN A 135 -2.03 2.91 2.09
CA ASN A 135 -2.79 3.77 1.19
C ASN A 135 -2.18 3.81 -0.22
N ILE A 136 -0.84 3.79 -0.37
CA ILE A 136 -0.18 3.63 -1.66
C ILE A 136 -0.56 2.28 -2.30
N CYS A 137 -0.59 1.21 -1.50
CA CYS A 137 -0.94 -0.13 -1.98
C CYS A 137 -2.39 -0.25 -2.51
N LEU A 138 -3.30 0.63 -2.09
CA LEU A 138 -4.68 0.66 -2.63
C LEU A 138 -4.73 1.05 -4.11
N TRP A 139 -3.69 1.68 -4.65
CA TRP A 139 -3.62 2.08 -6.05
C TRP A 139 -3.14 0.95 -6.99
N LYS A 140 -3.10 -0.30 -6.53
CA LYS A 140 -2.54 -1.45 -7.27
C LYS A 140 -3.17 -1.72 -8.63
N ASP A 141 -4.44 -1.39 -8.79
CA ASP A 141 -5.21 -1.63 -10.02
C ASP A 141 -5.28 -0.37 -10.92
N VAL A 142 -4.71 0.75 -10.47
CA VAL A 142 -4.70 2.05 -11.18
C VAL A 142 -3.29 2.42 -11.63
N LEU A 143 -2.30 2.28 -10.74
CA LEU A 143 -0.91 2.62 -11.01
C LEU A 143 -0.14 1.37 -11.44
N SER A 144 0.81 1.55 -12.35
CA SER A 144 1.66 0.44 -12.79
C SER A 144 2.57 -0.04 -11.66
N LEU A 145 2.88 -1.34 -11.67
CA LEU A 145 3.75 -1.96 -10.66
C LEU A 145 5.10 -1.23 -10.49
N PRO A 146 5.82 -0.77 -11.53
CA PRO A 146 7.05 -0.01 -11.35
C PRO A 146 6.88 1.29 -10.58
N VAL A 147 5.75 1.99 -10.76
CA VAL A 147 5.44 3.23 -10.02
C VAL A 147 5.16 2.91 -8.55
N LEU A 148 4.37 1.87 -8.28
CA LEU A 148 4.09 1.42 -6.91
C LEU A 148 5.36 0.98 -6.19
N GLU A 149 6.23 0.22 -6.85
CA GLU A 149 7.51 -0.19 -6.29
C GLU A 149 8.40 1.00 -5.93
N LYS A 150 8.46 2.02 -6.79
CA LYS A 150 9.23 3.24 -6.53
C LYS A 150 8.71 3.93 -5.26
N LEU A 151 7.41 4.22 -5.20
CA LEU A 151 6.79 4.94 -4.08
C LEU A 151 6.84 4.13 -2.77
N ALA A 152 6.35 2.89 -2.81
CA ALA A 152 6.18 2.07 -1.63
C ALA A 152 7.49 1.43 -1.15
N LEU A 153 8.25 0.80 -2.04
CA LEU A 153 9.41 -0.01 -1.65
C LEU A 153 10.70 0.81 -1.59
N GLU A 154 10.95 1.67 -2.57
CA GLU A 154 12.20 2.44 -2.63
C GLU A 154 12.14 3.68 -1.75
N GLU A 155 11.16 4.56 -1.96
CA GLU A 155 11.10 5.85 -1.27
C GLU A 155 10.60 5.72 0.18
N LEU A 156 9.50 5.03 0.41
CA LEU A 156 8.90 4.93 1.75
C LEU A 156 9.53 3.81 2.60
N LEU A 157 9.50 2.56 2.12
CA LEU A 157 9.96 1.42 2.90
C LEU A 157 11.47 1.49 3.14
N LYS A 158 12.27 1.46 2.07
CA LYS A 158 13.73 1.50 2.16
C LYS A 158 14.22 2.86 2.63
N GLY A 159 13.64 3.96 2.14
CA GLY A 159 14.09 5.31 2.46
C GLY A 159 13.74 5.81 3.86
N LYS A 160 12.64 5.32 4.48
CA LYS A 160 12.14 5.88 5.75
C LYS A 160 11.83 4.83 6.81
N LEU A 161 11.10 3.76 6.47
CA LEU A 161 10.64 2.77 7.46
C LEU A 161 11.77 1.85 7.95
N LEU A 162 12.56 1.27 7.06
CA LEU A 162 13.64 0.36 7.45
C LEU A 162 14.73 1.03 8.31
N PRO A 163 15.17 2.28 8.02
CA PRO A 163 16.04 3.00 8.95
C PRO A 163 15.47 3.15 10.35
N HIS A 164 14.17 3.47 10.47
CA HIS A 164 13.50 3.49 11.77
C HIS A 164 13.50 2.10 12.43
N MET A 165 13.23 1.04 11.67
CA MET A 165 13.28 -0.33 12.19
C MET A 165 14.65 -0.64 12.79
N GLU A 166 15.74 -0.31 12.10
CA GLU A 166 17.11 -0.53 12.59
C GLU A 166 17.37 0.20 13.93
N SER A 167 16.80 1.39 14.13
CA SER A 167 16.95 2.14 15.39
C SER A 167 16.29 1.48 16.60
N ILE A 168 15.21 0.71 16.37
CA ILE A 168 14.44 0.04 17.43
C ILE A 168 14.75 -1.46 17.56
N MET A 169 15.61 -2.03 16.69
CA MET A 169 15.93 -3.46 16.65
C MET A 169 16.44 -4.06 17.96
N SER A 170 16.94 -3.23 18.89
CA SER A 170 17.33 -3.67 20.23
C SER A 170 16.12 -4.12 21.08
N ASN A 171 14.94 -3.52 20.87
CA ASN A 171 13.69 -3.98 21.44
C ASN A 171 13.00 -4.95 20.48
N VAL A 172 13.38 -6.22 20.56
CA VAL A 172 12.95 -7.26 19.63
C VAL A 172 11.41 -7.39 19.57
N HIS A 173 10.72 -7.26 20.69
CA HIS A 173 9.25 -7.40 20.72
C HIS A 173 8.55 -6.25 19.98
N ASP A 174 8.95 -4.99 20.26
CA ASP A 174 8.40 -3.82 19.55
C ASP A 174 8.77 -3.86 18.06
N ALA A 175 10.01 -4.23 17.74
CA ALA A 175 10.47 -4.34 16.36
C ALA A 175 9.71 -5.42 15.57
N ILE A 176 9.45 -6.60 16.14
CA ILE A 176 8.63 -7.63 15.48
C ILE A 176 7.19 -7.13 15.25
N THR A 177 6.57 -6.54 16.27
CA THR A 177 5.19 -6.02 16.17
C THR A 177 5.06 -4.93 15.10
N ARG A 178 6.07 -4.08 14.96
CA ARG A 178 6.11 -3.04 13.93
C ARG A 178 6.42 -3.59 12.56
N MET A 179 7.28 -4.60 12.47
CA MET A 179 7.58 -5.29 11.20
C MET A 179 6.33 -5.95 10.63
N GLU A 180 5.53 -6.64 11.46
CA GLU A 180 4.26 -7.23 11.03
C GLU A 180 3.31 -6.20 10.44
N ARG A 181 3.23 -5.00 11.04
CA ARG A 181 2.40 -3.92 10.52
C ARG A 181 2.88 -3.42 9.15
N ILE A 182 4.19 -3.40 8.90
CA ILE A 182 4.75 -3.07 7.58
C ILE A 182 4.36 -4.15 6.57
N VAL A 183 4.64 -5.42 6.90
CA VAL A 183 4.34 -6.57 6.04
C VAL A 183 2.85 -6.58 5.69
N ALA A 184 1.96 -6.58 6.68
CA ALA A 184 0.51 -6.59 6.49
C ALA A 184 -0.02 -5.43 5.63
N SER A 185 0.64 -4.27 5.63
CA SER A 185 0.22 -3.11 4.81
C SER A 185 0.43 -3.32 3.31
N MET A 186 1.22 -4.32 2.93
CA MET A 186 1.61 -4.65 1.56
C MET A 186 0.88 -5.88 0.99
N SER A 187 0.01 -6.51 1.79
CA SER A 187 -0.75 -7.69 1.36
C SER A 187 -1.68 -7.34 0.20
N GLY A 188 -1.83 -8.25 -0.76
CA GLY A 188 -2.65 -8.08 -1.96
C GLY A 188 -1.95 -7.34 -3.10
N VAL A 189 -0.72 -6.84 -2.91
CA VAL A 189 0.10 -6.23 -3.98
C VAL A 189 1.27 -7.14 -4.36
N TRP A 190 2.12 -7.49 -3.40
CA TRP A 190 3.32 -8.32 -3.66
C TRP A 190 3.25 -9.73 -3.09
N TYR A 191 2.29 -9.98 -2.21
CA TYR A 191 2.02 -11.31 -1.68
C TYR A 191 0.55 -11.43 -1.24
N GLY A 192 0.08 -12.66 -1.05
CA GLY A 192 -1.30 -12.97 -0.70
C GLY A 192 -1.97 -13.83 -1.77
N PRO A 193 -3.20 -14.31 -1.50
CA PRO A 193 -3.89 -15.30 -2.35
C PRO A 193 -4.16 -14.80 -3.78
N GLU A 194 -4.23 -13.47 -3.98
CA GLU A 194 -4.53 -12.83 -5.27
C GLU A 194 -3.29 -12.55 -6.13
N VAL A 195 -2.06 -12.77 -5.62
CA VAL A 195 -0.83 -12.34 -6.31
C VAL A 195 -0.22 -13.48 -7.12
N THR A 196 -0.22 -13.36 -8.45
CA THR A 196 0.44 -14.30 -9.36
C THR A 196 1.95 -14.08 -9.38
N VAL A 197 2.69 -14.80 -8.54
CA VAL A 197 4.15 -15.11 -8.51
C VAL A 197 5.07 -14.23 -9.38
N ASN A 198 5.01 -12.91 -9.23
CA ASN A 198 6.03 -12.00 -9.76
C ASN A 198 6.62 -11.21 -8.59
N HIS A 199 7.53 -11.86 -7.87
CA HIS A 199 8.13 -11.31 -6.67
C HIS A 199 9.10 -10.19 -7.03
N SER A 200 8.81 -8.99 -6.54
CA SER A 200 9.73 -7.87 -6.71
C SER A 200 11.04 -8.15 -5.97
N LYS A 201 12.16 -8.16 -6.69
CA LYS A 201 13.51 -8.21 -6.08
C LYS A 201 13.73 -7.06 -5.09
N LYS A 202 12.95 -5.98 -5.20
CA LYS A 202 12.99 -4.81 -4.30
C LYS A 202 12.44 -5.08 -2.90
N LEU A 203 11.84 -6.25 -2.66
CA LEU A 203 11.41 -6.70 -1.33
C LEU A 203 12.57 -7.28 -0.49
N GLN A 204 13.72 -7.59 -1.09
CA GLN A 204 14.85 -8.18 -0.38
C GLN A 204 15.28 -7.40 0.88
N PRO A 205 15.36 -6.05 0.88
CA PRO A 205 15.70 -5.30 2.09
C PRO A 205 14.75 -5.56 3.27
N LEU A 206 13.47 -5.84 3.00
CA LEU A 206 12.50 -6.20 4.03
C LEU A 206 12.76 -7.60 4.58
N VAL A 207 12.98 -8.58 3.69
CA VAL A 207 13.32 -9.96 4.05
C VAL A 207 14.62 -10.01 4.85
N ASP A 208 15.62 -9.21 4.47
CA ASP A 208 16.89 -9.06 5.20
C ASP A 208 16.65 -8.47 6.60
N CYS A 209 15.74 -7.50 6.74
CA CYS A 209 15.43 -6.93 8.05
C CYS A 209 14.71 -7.94 8.97
N VAL A 210 13.77 -8.73 8.44
CA VAL A 210 13.12 -9.83 9.19
C VAL A 210 14.14 -10.88 9.62
N ASP A 211 15.06 -11.27 8.74
CA ASP A 211 16.12 -12.22 9.02
C ASP A 211 17.12 -11.69 10.08
N LYS A 212 17.46 -10.40 10.03
CA LYS A 212 18.23 -9.73 11.09
C LYS A 212 17.50 -9.76 12.44
N LEU A 213 16.18 -9.59 12.47
CA LEU A 213 15.40 -9.72 13.71
C LEU A 213 15.47 -11.15 14.27
N GLY A 214 15.42 -12.16 13.40
CA GLY A 214 15.64 -13.57 13.79
C GLY A 214 16.99 -13.78 14.48
N ARG A 215 18.08 -13.27 13.90
CA ARG A 215 19.42 -13.33 14.52
C ARG A 215 19.52 -12.57 15.85
N LYS A 216 18.79 -11.46 16.01
CA LYS A 216 18.75 -10.72 17.28
C LYS A 216 17.98 -11.49 18.34
N LEU A 217 16.89 -12.15 17.96
CA LEU A 217 16.12 -13.01 18.85
C LEU A 217 16.95 -14.21 19.32
N GLU A 218 17.71 -14.85 18.44
CA GLU A 218 18.60 -15.97 18.75
C GLU A 218 19.64 -15.59 19.83
N LYS A 219 20.32 -14.46 19.63
CA LYS A 219 21.28 -13.93 20.62
C LYS A 219 20.64 -13.63 21.97
N ARG A 220 19.37 -13.17 21.96
CA ARG A 220 18.62 -12.88 23.18
C ARG A 220 18.21 -14.16 23.90
N GLN A 221 17.81 -15.20 23.18
CA GLN A 221 17.49 -16.52 23.77
C GLN A 221 18.70 -17.12 24.48
N ALA A 222 19.89 -17.05 23.86
CA ALA A 222 21.14 -17.49 24.48
C ALA A 222 21.46 -16.74 25.80
N SER A 223 20.81 -15.60 26.05
CA SER A 223 20.97 -14.81 27.27
C SER A 223 19.93 -15.13 28.37
N GLY A 224 19.13 -16.19 28.21
CA GLY A 224 18.26 -16.72 29.28
C GLY A 224 16.82 -16.20 29.31
N VAL A 225 16.23 -15.87 28.17
CA VAL A 225 14.80 -15.47 28.06
C VAL A 225 13.87 -16.69 28.06
N SER A 226 12.63 -16.52 28.54
CA SER A 226 11.57 -17.52 28.48
C SER A 226 11.46 -18.19 27.10
N GLU A 227 11.48 -19.53 27.09
CA GLU A 227 11.43 -20.34 25.88
C GLU A 227 10.09 -20.17 25.16
N GLU A 228 8.97 -20.15 25.90
CA GLU A 228 7.62 -19.98 25.34
C GLU A 228 7.44 -18.64 24.61
N GLU A 229 7.92 -17.55 25.20
CA GLU A 229 7.88 -16.23 24.57
C GLU A 229 8.71 -16.19 23.29
N THR A 230 9.88 -16.83 23.33
CA THR A 230 10.79 -16.91 22.18
C THR A 230 10.14 -17.67 21.03
N VAL A 231 9.51 -18.82 21.32
CA VAL A 231 8.79 -19.61 20.31
C VAL A 231 7.65 -18.81 19.67
N GLY A 232 6.89 -18.05 20.46
CA GLY A 232 5.83 -17.16 19.94
C GLY A 232 6.38 -16.12 18.95
N LEU A 233 7.52 -15.50 19.26
CA LEU A 233 8.18 -14.54 18.37
C LEU A 233 8.76 -15.19 17.10
N VAL A 234 9.31 -16.41 17.20
CA VAL A 234 9.81 -17.15 16.04
C VAL A 234 8.68 -17.50 15.07
N ARG A 235 7.50 -17.90 15.57
CA ARG A 235 6.33 -18.18 14.72
C ARG A 235 5.86 -16.94 13.95
N ARG A 236 5.89 -15.78 14.59
CA ARG A 236 5.56 -14.48 13.97
C ARG A 236 6.55 -14.13 12.86
N LEU A 237 7.86 -14.25 13.12
CA LEU A 237 8.91 -14.08 12.12
C LEU A 237 8.78 -15.08 10.95
N LYS A 238 8.50 -16.36 11.24
CA LYS A 238 8.24 -17.39 10.23
C LYS A 238 7.10 -16.97 9.31
N THR A 239 5.98 -16.54 9.89
CA THR A 239 4.78 -16.15 9.14
C THR A 239 5.10 -15.01 8.17
N MET A 240 5.81 -13.97 8.63
CA MET A 240 6.25 -12.89 7.74
C MET A 240 7.19 -13.38 6.63
N LEU A 241 8.13 -14.29 6.91
CA LEU A 241 9.02 -14.83 5.88
C LEU A 241 8.26 -15.66 4.84
N VAL A 242 7.25 -16.44 5.26
CA VAL A 242 6.38 -17.20 4.36
C VAL A 242 5.58 -16.25 3.47
N GLU A 243 4.96 -15.23 4.06
CA GLU A 243 4.22 -14.18 3.34
C GLU A 243 5.10 -13.49 2.31
N LEU A 244 6.37 -13.19 2.65
CA LEU A 244 7.32 -12.59 1.72
C LEU A 244 7.95 -13.58 0.71
N ASN A 245 7.42 -14.80 0.62
CA ASN A 245 7.93 -15.91 -0.21
C ASN A 245 9.42 -16.23 0.03
N ALA A 246 9.89 -16.04 1.26
CA ALA A 246 11.24 -16.36 1.71
C ALA A 246 11.28 -17.71 2.45
N HIS A 247 10.72 -18.76 1.83
CA HIS A 247 10.54 -20.07 2.45
C HIS A 247 11.86 -20.69 2.94
N ASP A 248 12.97 -20.52 2.22
CA ASP A 248 14.27 -21.05 2.65
C ASP A 248 14.78 -20.38 3.93
N ARG A 249 14.52 -19.07 4.08
CA ARG A 249 14.85 -18.34 5.31
C ARG A 249 13.93 -18.76 6.46
N ALA A 250 12.64 -18.99 6.18
CA ALA A 250 11.70 -19.53 7.16
C ALA A 250 12.15 -20.93 7.66
N LYS A 251 12.59 -21.82 6.76
CA LYS A 251 13.17 -23.14 7.10
C LYS A 251 14.42 -23.00 7.96
N SER A 252 15.33 -22.11 7.57
CA SER A 252 16.56 -21.83 8.30
C SER A 252 16.25 -21.36 9.72
N LEU A 253 15.32 -20.41 9.87
CA LEU A 253 14.88 -19.90 11.16
C LEU A 253 14.33 -21.02 12.06
N LEU A 254 13.42 -21.85 11.57
CA LEU A 254 12.87 -22.96 12.35
C LEU A 254 13.95 -23.96 12.80
N ARG A 255 14.94 -24.24 11.95
CA ARG A 255 16.05 -25.12 12.28
C ARG A 255 16.91 -24.56 13.40
N THR A 256 17.22 -23.26 13.37
CA THR A 256 18.00 -22.58 14.41
C THR A 256 17.35 -22.67 15.79
N PHE A 257 16.02 -22.61 15.85
CA PHE A 257 15.25 -22.70 17.10
C PHE A 257 14.72 -24.12 17.40
N HIS A 258 15.16 -25.14 16.66
CA HIS A 258 14.74 -26.54 16.81
C HIS A 258 13.22 -26.79 16.76
N LEU A 259 12.50 -25.98 16.00
CA LEU A 259 11.05 -26.09 15.83
C LEU A 259 10.69 -26.97 14.62
N LYS A 260 9.81 -27.97 14.84
CA LYS A 260 9.30 -28.86 13.78
C LYS A 260 7.91 -28.41 13.34
N GLU A 261 7.85 -27.36 12.51
CA GLU A 261 6.61 -26.82 11.96
C GLU A 261 6.63 -26.84 10.43
N ALA A 262 5.45 -26.96 9.82
CA ALA A 262 5.27 -26.81 8.38
C ALA A 262 5.35 -25.33 7.94
N ILE A 263 5.67 -25.14 6.66
CA ILE A 263 5.83 -23.87 5.96
C ILE A 263 4.82 -23.79 4.85
#